data_AF-A0A2V5XK17-F1
#
_entry.id   AF-A0A2V5XK17-F1
#
_cell.length_a   1.000
_cell.length_b   1.000
_cell.length_c   1.000
_cell.angle_alpha   90.00
_cell.angle_beta   90.00
_cell.angle_gamma   90.00
#
_symmetry.space_group_name_H-M   'P 1'
#
loop_
_entity.id
_entity.type
_entity.pdbx_description
1 polymer ?
#
loop_
_entity_poly.entity_id
_entity_poly.type
_entity_poly.pdbx_seq_one_letter_code
_entity_poly.pdbx_strand_id
1 'polypeptide(L)'
;GFFWNGSIVGFAAIAFVGAGMLITGGMSIQGIALRDSDLTTSPFLWLVAMLLIGVTEEYVFRGYALQSLWRGAGFWPATLITTALFAGAHLSKPHENTIDIGIIFALGVLLCVSVRVTGSLWWAVGWHAAFDFGQFFIIGTRNGGQVPQGRLFDATFVGPAWITGGELGTEASYFMIPATIATFCKTGAWHKRLYNTHCMMPNLATWIREKDEKWFHPFFATHPDIHVCNARKGDVSTDQMDGLLLTGGSDIAPEFLRQEIADPTLIDKDADPVRDRWEFETISKSLACGLPILGICRGIQVLNVALGGTLKLDIPGHKHPDQKDHDIQPLRYDTTANHRFEKVN
;
A
#
# COMPACT_ATOMS: atom_id res chain seq x y z
N GLY A 1 -9.64 -6.59 -5.60
CA GLY A 1 -8.43 -5.76 -5.54
C GLY A 1 -8.74 -4.37 -5.00
N PHE A 2 -7.76 -3.67 -4.43
CA PHE A 2 -7.92 -2.36 -3.80
C PHE A 2 -8.53 -1.29 -4.71
N PHE A 3 -8.11 -1.24 -5.99
CA PHE A 3 -8.61 -0.29 -6.98
C PHE A 3 -10.15 -0.33 -7.13
N TRP A 4 -10.70 -1.51 -7.37
CA TRP A 4 -12.15 -1.68 -7.55
C TRP A 4 -12.93 -1.34 -6.28
N ASN A 5 -12.37 -1.65 -5.11
CA ASN A 5 -13.00 -1.29 -3.84
C ASN A 5 -13.03 0.24 -3.65
N GLY A 6 -11.91 0.92 -3.91
CA GLY A 6 -11.84 2.39 -3.90
C GLY A 6 -12.82 3.00 -4.89
N SER A 7 -12.90 2.45 -6.10
CA SER A 7 -13.81 2.92 -7.17
C SER A 7 -15.28 2.83 -6.75
N ILE A 8 -15.71 1.72 -6.15
CA ILE A 8 -17.08 1.56 -5.64
C ILE A 8 -17.39 2.63 -4.58
N VAL A 9 -16.45 2.90 -3.69
CA VAL A 9 -16.64 3.91 -2.63
C VAL A 9 -16.64 5.33 -3.21
N GLY A 10 -15.80 5.61 -4.21
CA GLY A 10 -15.79 6.87 -4.95
C GLY A 10 -17.12 7.13 -5.66
N PHE A 11 -17.62 6.13 -6.39
CA PHE A 11 -18.95 6.20 -7.03
C PHE A 11 -20.09 6.37 -6.02
N ALA A 12 -20.02 5.68 -4.88
CA ALA A 12 -21.02 5.84 -3.83
C ALA A 12 -20.99 7.26 -3.23
N ALA A 13 -19.80 7.84 -3.03
CA ALA A 13 -19.65 9.20 -2.52
C ALA A 13 -20.24 10.24 -3.48
N ILE A 14 -19.87 10.20 -4.77
CA ILE A 14 -20.40 11.14 -5.76
C ILE A 14 -21.90 10.95 -6.02
N ALA A 15 -22.41 9.72 -6.00
CA ALA A 15 -23.83 9.44 -6.10
C ALA A 15 -24.60 10.00 -4.89
N PHE A 16 -24.05 9.90 -3.68
CA PHE A 16 -24.65 10.48 -2.47
C PHE A 16 -24.72 12.01 -2.57
N VAL A 17 -23.66 12.67 -3.02
CA VAL A 17 -23.60 14.13 -3.17
C VAL A 17 -24.61 14.58 -4.23
N GLY A 18 -24.60 13.95 -5.40
CA GLY A 18 -25.56 14.22 -6.47
C GLY A 18 -27.01 13.99 -6.05
N ALA A 19 -27.29 12.91 -5.31
CA ALA A 19 -28.62 12.66 -4.75
C ALA A 19 -29.05 13.75 -3.75
N GLY A 20 -28.14 14.19 -2.88
CA GLY A 20 -28.40 15.31 -1.97
C GLY A 20 -28.77 16.59 -2.72
N MET A 21 -28.05 16.90 -3.80
CA MET A 21 -28.38 18.05 -4.66
C MET A 21 -29.75 17.89 -5.35
N LEU A 22 -30.08 16.70 -5.86
CA LEU A 22 -31.40 16.45 -6.48
C LEU A 22 -32.54 16.60 -5.47
N ILE A 23 -32.42 15.97 -4.30
CA ILE A 23 -33.46 15.94 -3.26
C ILE A 23 -33.74 17.35 -2.73
N THR A 24 -32.72 18.18 -2.61
CA THR A 24 -32.86 19.56 -2.13
C THR A 24 -33.24 20.56 -3.23
N GLY A 25 -33.37 20.12 -4.48
CA GLY A 25 -33.64 20.98 -5.63
C GLY A 25 -32.43 21.80 -6.09
N GLY A 26 -31.24 21.55 -5.54
CA GLY A 26 -29.98 22.17 -5.92
C GLY A 26 -29.48 21.76 -7.31
N MET A 27 -29.90 20.58 -7.78
CA MET A 27 -29.62 20.05 -9.11
C MET A 27 -30.92 19.57 -9.77
N SER A 28 -31.02 19.75 -11.08
CA SER A 28 -32.06 19.14 -11.91
C SER A 28 -31.44 18.56 -13.18
N ILE A 29 -31.87 17.37 -13.59
CA ILE A 29 -31.41 16.70 -14.81
C ILE A 29 -32.47 16.94 -15.90
N GLN A 30 -32.08 17.66 -16.95
CA GLN A 30 -32.97 18.00 -18.07
C GLN A 30 -33.03 16.88 -19.12
N GLY A 31 -32.01 16.01 -19.16
CA GLY A 31 -31.92 14.91 -20.10
C GLY A 31 -30.49 14.40 -20.27
N ILE A 32 -30.27 13.63 -21.35
CA ILE A 32 -28.94 13.16 -21.75
C ILE A 32 -28.33 14.22 -22.69
N ALA A 33 -27.10 14.63 -22.41
CA ALA A 33 -26.37 15.65 -23.19
C ALA A 33 -25.62 15.06 -24.41
N LEU A 34 -25.27 13.76 -24.37
CA LEU A 34 -24.54 13.08 -25.46
C LEU A 34 -25.39 12.94 -26.73
N ARG A 35 -24.74 13.00 -27.91
CA ARG A 35 -25.37 12.78 -29.23
C ARG A 35 -24.54 11.80 -30.07
N ASP A 36 -25.21 10.90 -30.79
CA ASP A 36 -24.64 10.01 -31.81
C ASP A 36 -23.28 9.36 -31.42
N SER A 37 -22.18 9.76 -32.08
CA SER A 37 -20.83 9.23 -31.88
C SER A 37 -20.21 9.51 -30.51
N ASP A 38 -20.79 10.42 -29.73
CA ASP A 38 -20.31 10.78 -28.40
C ASP A 38 -20.66 9.71 -27.36
N LEU A 39 -21.64 8.84 -27.66
CA LEU A 39 -22.09 7.77 -26.76
C LEU A 39 -21.01 6.74 -26.43
N THR A 40 -20.02 6.54 -27.31
CA THR A 40 -18.88 5.66 -27.06
C THR A 40 -17.60 6.44 -26.79
N THR A 41 -17.37 7.52 -27.54
CA THR A 41 -16.11 8.25 -27.52
C THR A 41 -15.94 9.06 -26.23
N SER A 42 -16.96 9.80 -25.80
CA SER A 42 -16.86 10.63 -24.60
C SER A 42 -16.70 9.83 -23.32
N PRO A 43 -17.51 8.78 -23.01
CA PRO A 43 -17.28 7.98 -21.81
C PRO A 43 -15.89 7.34 -21.78
N PHE A 44 -15.38 6.86 -22.91
CA PHE A 44 -14.05 6.27 -22.98
C PHE A 44 -12.96 7.31 -22.70
N LEU A 45 -13.01 8.47 -23.36
CA LEU A 45 -12.02 9.53 -23.16
C LEU A 45 -12.05 10.07 -21.72
N TRP A 46 -13.24 10.28 -21.15
CA TRP A 46 -13.37 10.68 -19.74
C TRP A 46 -12.82 9.61 -18.80
N LEU A 47 -13.10 8.32 -19.04
CA LEU A 47 -12.58 7.25 -18.19
C LEU A 47 -11.05 7.24 -18.21
N VAL A 48 -10.44 7.33 -19.40
CA VAL A 48 -8.98 7.36 -19.54
C VAL A 48 -8.40 8.61 -18.88
N ALA A 49 -9.00 9.79 -19.11
CA ALA A 49 -8.53 11.04 -18.53
C ALA A 49 -8.58 11.01 -17.00
N MET A 50 -9.70 10.59 -16.39
CA MET A 50 -9.84 10.56 -14.93
C MET A 50 -8.95 9.50 -14.29
N LEU A 51 -8.72 8.37 -14.98
CA LEU A 51 -7.75 7.37 -14.53
C LEU A 51 -6.33 7.93 -14.54
N LEU A 52 -5.93 8.64 -15.61
CA LEU A 52 -4.61 9.25 -15.72
C LEU A 52 -4.41 10.33 -14.65
N ILE A 53 -5.40 11.22 -14.45
CA ILE A 53 -5.35 12.24 -13.39
C ILE A 53 -5.22 11.57 -12.02
N GLY A 54 -6.11 10.64 -11.69
CA GLY A 54 -6.06 9.91 -10.42
C GLY A 54 -4.73 9.19 -10.21
N VAL A 55 -4.18 8.53 -11.23
CA VAL A 55 -2.85 7.90 -11.12
C VAL A 55 -1.76 8.94 -10.90
N THR A 56 -1.72 10.00 -11.69
CA THR A 56 -0.66 11.01 -11.63
C THR A 56 -0.67 11.75 -10.31
N GLU A 57 -1.82 12.26 -9.88
CA GLU A 57 -1.94 13.03 -8.64
C GLU A 57 -1.67 12.16 -7.42
N GLU A 58 -2.25 10.96 -7.34
CA GLU A 58 -1.97 10.06 -6.22
C GLU A 58 -0.51 9.62 -6.20
N TYR A 59 0.10 9.35 -7.35
CA TYR A 59 1.51 8.96 -7.42
C TYR A 59 2.44 10.09 -6.95
N VAL A 60 2.18 11.33 -7.35
CA VAL A 60 2.98 12.49 -6.93
C VAL A 60 2.81 12.76 -5.44
N PHE A 61 1.58 12.89 -4.96
CA PHE A 61 1.31 13.37 -3.61
C PHE A 61 1.37 12.25 -2.56
N ARG A 62 0.76 11.08 -2.82
CA ARG A 62 0.61 9.98 -1.85
C ARG A 62 1.63 8.85 -2.09
N GLY A 63 2.15 8.75 -3.31
CA GLY A 63 3.26 7.87 -3.66
C GLY A 63 4.59 8.47 -3.25
N TYR A 64 5.17 9.34 -4.08
CA TYR A 64 6.54 9.83 -3.87
C TYR A 64 6.66 10.83 -2.72
N ALA A 65 5.83 11.89 -2.70
CA ALA A 65 5.98 12.98 -1.72
C ALA A 65 5.68 12.51 -0.29
N LEU A 66 4.54 11.85 -0.07
CA LEU A 66 4.15 11.33 1.24
C LEU A 66 5.17 10.33 1.78
N GLN A 67 5.64 9.38 0.97
CA GLN A 67 6.58 8.34 1.44
C GLN A 67 7.96 8.93 1.74
N SER A 68 8.43 9.85 0.91
CA SER A 68 9.70 10.55 1.12
C SER A 68 9.70 11.35 2.43
N LEU A 69 8.63 12.12 2.68
CA LEU A 69 8.48 12.91 3.91
C LEU A 69 8.23 12.02 5.13
N TRP A 70 7.42 10.96 5.00
CA TRP A 70 7.08 10.05 6.10
C TRP A 70 8.35 9.42 6.68
N ARG A 71 9.30 8.97 5.84
CA ARG A 71 10.57 8.37 6.29
C ARG A 71 11.37 9.26 7.25
N GLY A 72 11.29 10.59 7.09
CA GLY A 72 12.04 11.54 7.92
C GLY A 72 11.23 12.17 9.06
N ALA A 73 9.98 12.56 8.80
CA ALA A 73 9.17 13.36 9.71
C ALA A 73 8.02 12.59 10.39
N GLY A 74 7.79 11.33 10.02
CA GLY A 74 6.64 10.56 10.46
C GLY A 74 5.36 10.84 9.67
N PHE A 75 4.36 9.97 9.83
CA PHE A 75 3.17 9.96 8.97
C PHE A 75 2.33 11.25 9.05
N TRP A 76 2.04 11.73 10.25
CA TRP A 76 1.11 12.86 10.43
C TRP A 76 1.69 14.18 9.90
N PRO A 77 2.95 14.56 10.21
CA PRO A 77 3.55 15.73 9.57
C PRO A 77 3.61 15.61 8.05
N ALA A 78 3.99 14.44 7.51
CA ALA A 78 4.02 14.21 6.06
C ALA A 78 2.63 14.35 5.42
N THR A 79 1.58 13.82 6.06
CA THR A 79 0.19 13.92 5.61
C THR A 79 -0.28 15.37 5.57
N LEU A 80 -0.07 16.12 6.65
CA LEU A 80 -0.50 17.51 6.74
C LEU A 80 0.21 18.38 5.70
N ILE A 81 1.52 18.21 5.51
CA ILE A 81 2.31 18.97 4.54
C ILE A 81 1.88 18.65 3.11
N THR A 82 1.86 17.37 2.72
CA THR A 82 1.51 16.97 1.33
C THR A 82 0.08 17.36 0.97
N THR A 83 -0.84 17.24 1.91
CA THR A 83 -2.23 17.63 1.71
C THR A 83 -2.41 19.15 1.65
N ALA A 84 -1.67 19.92 2.45
CA ALA A 84 -1.65 21.37 2.36
C ALA A 84 -1.09 21.84 1.00
N LEU A 85 -0.05 21.18 0.48
CA LEU A 85 0.49 21.48 -0.84
C LEU A 85 -0.51 21.18 -1.96
N PHE A 86 -1.22 20.05 -1.86
CA PHE A 86 -2.27 19.68 -2.82
C PHE A 86 -3.43 20.67 -2.82
N ALA A 87 -3.96 21.00 -1.63
CA ALA A 87 -5.01 22.01 -1.48
C ALA A 87 -4.53 23.40 -1.91
N GLY A 88 -3.27 23.74 -1.63
CA GLY A 88 -2.65 24.99 -2.08
C GLY A 88 -2.55 25.11 -3.61
N ALA A 89 -2.33 24.00 -4.32
CA ALA A 89 -2.34 24.00 -5.78
C ALA A 89 -3.71 24.37 -6.36
N HIS A 90 -4.79 24.08 -5.62
CA HIS A 90 -6.16 24.39 -6.02
C HIS A 90 -6.50 25.87 -5.88
N LEU A 91 -5.84 26.63 -5.00
CA LEU A 91 -6.01 28.11 -4.89
C LEU A 91 -5.74 28.88 -6.19
N SER A 92 -5.10 28.26 -7.18
CA SER A 92 -4.86 28.86 -8.50
C SER A 92 -6.10 28.83 -9.39
N LYS A 93 -7.14 28.06 -9.04
CA LYS A 93 -8.40 28.00 -9.79
C LYS A 93 -9.24 29.27 -9.51
N PRO A 94 -9.89 29.85 -10.53
CA PRO A 94 -10.85 30.93 -10.32
C PRO A 94 -11.97 30.50 -9.36
N HIS A 95 -12.40 31.42 -8.48
CA HIS A 95 -13.59 31.28 -7.61
C HIS A 95 -13.49 30.29 -6.44
N GLU A 96 -12.29 29.81 -6.12
CA GLU A 96 -11.99 29.02 -4.92
C GLU A 96 -12.38 29.75 -3.63
N ASN A 97 -12.97 29.02 -2.70
CA ASN A 97 -13.36 29.54 -1.39
C ASN A 97 -12.78 28.70 -0.25
N THR A 98 -12.74 29.26 0.96
CA THR A 98 -12.10 28.62 2.12
C THR A 98 -12.67 27.24 2.47
N ILE A 99 -13.94 26.99 2.14
CA ILE A 99 -14.61 25.74 2.47
C ILE A 99 -14.19 24.65 1.49
N ASP A 100 -14.08 24.97 0.20
CA ASP A 100 -13.61 24.03 -0.82
C ASP A 100 -12.19 23.55 -0.50
N ILE A 101 -11.28 24.50 -0.26
CA ILE A 101 -9.91 24.21 0.17
C ILE A 101 -9.88 23.34 1.45
N GLY A 102 -10.81 23.58 2.38
CA GLY A 102 -10.99 22.75 3.57
C GLY A 102 -11.44 21.32 3.27
N ILE A 103 -12.37 21.13 2.32
CA ILE A 103 -12.84 19.82 1.87
C ILE A 103 -11.75 19.08 1.10
N ILE A 104 -11.07 19.74 0.16
CA ILE A 104 -9.93 19.19 -0.58
C ILE A 104 -8.84 18.75 0.40
N PHE A 105 -8.56 19.56 1.42
CA PHE A 105 -7.64 19.18 2.48
C PHE A 105 -8.14 17.95 3.26
N ALA A 106 -9.40 17.91 3.68
CA ALA A 106 -9.96 16.76 4.40
C ALA A 106 -9.91 15.47 3.56
N LEU A 107 -10.23 15.56 2.27
CA LEU A 107 -10.12 14.46 1.30
C LEU A 107 -8.68 13.99 1.14
N GLY A 108 -7.72 14.92 1.05
CA GLY A 108 -6.32 14.54 0.95
C GLY A 108 -5.79 13.82 2.20
N VAL A 109 -6.26 14.19 3.39
CA VAL A 109 -5.96 13.46 4.64
C VAL A 109 -6.58 12.07 4.58
N LEU A 110 -7.83 11.95 4.15
CA LEU A 110 -8.52 10.67 3.97
C LEU A 110 -7.76 9.74 3.03
N LEU A 111 -7.30 10.23 1.87
CA LEU A 111 -6.53 9.45 0.91
C LEU A 111 -5.17 9.03 1.47
N CYS A 112 -4.46 9.92 2.18
CA CYS A 112 -3.22 9.56 2.90
C CYS A 112 -3.46 8.44 3.94
N VAL A 113 -4.54 8.54 4.72
CA VAL A 113 -4.92 7.50 5.69
C VAL A 113 -5.24 6.19 4.98
N SER A 114 -5.90 6.23 3.81
CA SER A 114 -6.17 5.03 3.03
C SER A 114 -4.87 4.32 2.63
N VAL A 115 -3.82 5.04 2.22
CA VAL A 115 -2.51 4.46 1.87
C VAL A 115 -1.84 3.84 3.11
N ARG A 116 -1.89 4.51 4.26
CA ARG A 116 -1.37 3.96 5.52
C ARG A 116 -2.09 2.68 5.96
N VAL A 117 -3.40 2.63 5.77
CA VAL A 117 -4.24 1.49 6.15
C VAL A 117 -4.05 0.31 5.20
N THR A 118 -3.98 0.58 3.90
CA THR A 118 -4.01 -0.44 2.85
C THR A 118 -2.62 -0.93 2.45
N GLY A 119 -1.58 -0.13 2.74
CA GLY A 119 -0.24 -0.34 2.17
C GLY A 119 -0.20 -0.17 0.64
N SER A 120 -1.26 0.35 0.03
CA SER A 120 -1.43 0.37 -1.43
C SER A 120 -1.97 1.71 -1.91
N LEU A 121 -1.41 2.22 -3.00
CA LEU A 121 -1.90 3.44 -3.65
C LEU A 121 -3.23 3.21 -4.40
N TRP A 122 -3.48 1.98 -4.82
CA TRP A 122 -4.56 1.65 -5.75
C TRP A 122 -5.95 1.93 -5.20
N TRP A 123 -6.16 1.86 -3.89
CA TRP A 123 -7.44 2.24 -3.30
C TRP A 123 -7.71 3.75 -3.50
N ALA A 124 -6.71 4.59 -3.22
CA ALA A 124 -6.81 6.04 -3.40
C ALA A 124 -7.02 6.41 -4.87
N VAL A 125 -6.26 5.80 -5.77
CA VAL A 125 -6.40 5.99 -7.24
C VAL A 125 -7.81 5.63 -7.71
N GLY A 126 -8.33 4.48 -7.26
CA GLY A 126 -9.68 4.04 -7.63
C GLY A 126 -10.75 4.99 -7.10
N TRP A 127 -10.64 5.43 -5.84
CA TRP A 127 -11.58 6.38 -5.26
C TRP A 127 -11.57 7.72 -6.01
N HIS A 128 -10.39 8.28 -6.24
CA HIS A 128 -10.18 9.56 -6.92
C HIS A 128 -10.72 9.52 -8.35
N ALA A 129 -10.27 8.56 -9.17
CA ALA A 129 -10.68 8.45 -10.56
C ALA A 129 -12.20 8.22 -10.72
N ALA A 130 -12.81 7.42 -9.83
CA ALA A 130 -14.25 7.17 -9.87
C ALA A 130 -15.07 8.38 -9.44
N PHE A 131 -14.62 9.11 -8.42
CA PHE A 131 -15.26 10.34 -7.97
C PHE A 131 -15.25 11.39 -9.09
N ASP A 132 -14.09 11.64 -9.70
CA ASP A 132 -13.93 12.63 -10.77
C ASP A 132 -14.71 12.24 -12.03
N PHE A 133 -14.72 10.95 -12.39
CA PHE A 133 -15.53 10.46 -13.49
C PHE A 133 -17.03 10.67 -13.24
N GLY A 134 -17.49 10.42 -12.02
CA GLY A 134 -18.86 10.72 -11.62
C GLY A 134 -19.17 12.21 -11.68
N GLN A 135 -18.25 13.04 -11.18
CA GLN A 135 -18.38 14.49 -11.11
C GLN A 135 -18.45 15.12 -12.50
N PHE A 136 -17.43 14.89 -13.33
CA PHE A 136 -17.28 15.60 -14.60
C PHE A 136 -17.99 14.93 -15.77
N PHE A 137 -17.98 13.61 -15.86
CA PHE A 137 -18.65 12.92 -16.97
C PHE A 137 -20.11 12.63 -16.65
N ILE A 138 -20.41 11.92 -15.55
CA ILE A 138 -21.78 11.47 -15.29
C ILE A 138 -22.69 12.66 -14.97
N ILE A 139 -22.37 13.41 -13.91
CA ILE A 139 -23.17 14.54 -13.44
C ILE A 139 -22.93 15.76 -14.33
N GLY A 140 -21.68 16.02 -14.70
CA GLY A 140 -21.31 17.19 -15.51
C GLY A 140 -21.27 18.48 -14.72
N THR A 141 -20.80 18.44 -13.46
CA THR A 141 -20.67 19.64 -12.65
C THR A 141 -19.60 20.57 -13.20
N ARG A 142 -19.71 21.85 -12.84
CA ARG A 142 -18.72 22.85 -13.20
C ARG A 142 -17.37 22.57 -12.52
N ASN A 143 -16.28 22.99 -13.16
CA ASN A 143 -14.94 23.06 -12.60
C ASN A 143 -14.36 24.45 -12.90
N GLY A 144 -14.19 25.31 -11.89
CA GLY A 144 -13.81 26.71 -12.12
C GLY A 144 -14.75 27.45 -13.08
N GLY A 145 -16.06 27.19 -12.95
CA GLY A 145 -17.12 27.82 -13.75
C GLY A 145 -17.36 27.18 -15.13
N GLN A 146 -16.49 26.29 -15.60
CA GLN A 146 -16.59 25.65 -16.91
C GLN A 146 -17.45 24.38 -16.86
N VAL A 147 -18.36 24.22 -17.82
CA VAL A 147 -19.18 23.00 -17.96
C VAL A 147 -18.40 21.96 -18.77
N PRO A 148 -18.27 20.71 -18.28
CA PRO A 148 -17.57 19.64 -19.01
C PRO A 148 -18.20 19.34 -20.37
N GLN A 149 -17.35 19.25 -21.40
CA GLN A 149 -17.74 18.83 -22.75
C GLN A 149 -17.89 17.31 -22.81
N GLY A 150 -18.87 16.82 -23.58
CA GLY A 150 -19.13 15.38 -23.69
C GLY A 150 -19.57 14.72 -22.39
N ARG A 151 -20.22 15.47 -21.49
CA ARG A 151 -20.86 14.94 -20.27
C ARG A 151 -22.08 14.07 -20.62
N LEU A 152 -22.44 13.16 -19.73
CA LEU A 152 -23.58 12.27 -19.88
C LEU A 152 -24.91 13.01 -19.68
N PHE A 153 -25.11 13.67 -18.54
CA PHE A 153 -26.35 14.36 -18.22
C PHE A 153 -26.27 15.86 -18.48
N ASP A 154 -27.37 16.44 -18.95
CA ASP A 154 -27.57 17.88 -18.95
C ASP A 154 -28.14 18.32 -17.59
N ALA A 155 -27.25 18.51 -16.63
CA ALA A 155 -27.59 18.94 -15.28
C ALA A 155 -27.51 20.47 -15.15
N THR A 156 -28.55 21.06 -14.54
CA THR A 156 -28.58 22.46 -14.13
C THR A 156 -28.47 22.57 -12.62
N PHE A 157 -27.66 23.51 -12.14
CA PHE A 157 -27.42 23.74 -10.72
C PHE A 157 -28.02 25.08 -10.30
N VAL A 158 -29.04 25.05 -9.45
CA VAL A 158 -29.80 26.24 -9.05
C VAL A 158 -29.87 26.30 -7.53
N GLY A 159 -29.52 27.45 -6.96
CA GLY A 159 -29.55 27.64 -5.50
C GLY A 159 -28.18 28.03 -4.94
N PRO A 160 -28.06 28.03 -3.60
CA PRO A 160 -26.85 28.53 -2.95
C PRO A 160 -25.66 27.58 -3.12
N ALA A 161 -24.45 28.14 -3.17
CA ALA A 161 -23.21 27.40 -3.43
C ALA A 161 -22.93 26.30 -2.39
N TRP A 162 -23.40 26.42 -1.15
CA TRP A 162 -23.23 25.35 -0.15
C TRP A 162 -24.05 24.09 -0.48
N ILE A 163 -25.13 24.20 -1.26
CA ILE A 163 -25.87 23.05 -1.81
C ILE A 163 -25.21 22.57 -3.10
N THR A 164 -25.03 23.48 -4.06
CA THR A 164 -24.68 23.14 -5.45
C THR A 164 -23.20 22.96 -5.69
N GLY A 165 -22.35 23.43 -4.78
CA GLY A 165 -20.92 23.59 -4.98
C GLY A 165 -20.54 24.80 -5.83
N GLY A 166 -21.51 25.60 -6.27
CA GLY A 166 -21.27 26.82 -7.04
C GLY A 166 -20.52 26.56 -8.35
N GLU A 167 -19.41 27.27 -8.54
CA GLU A 167 -18.58 27.16 -9.75
C GLU A 167 -17.58 26.01 -9.72
N LEU A 168 -17.36 25.42 -8.54
CA LEU A 168 -16.38 24.37 -8.30
C LEU A 168 -17.02 22.97 -8.38
N GLY A 169 -18.36 22.90 -8.32
CA GLY A 169 -19.10 21.65 -8.53
C GLY A 169 -19.16 20.77 -7.28
N THR A 170 -19.42 19.48 -7.45
CA THR A 170 -19.77 18.59 -6.33
C THR A 170 -18.73 18.54 -5.21
N GLU A 171 -17.44 18.71 -5.51
CA GLU A 171 -16.35 18.80 -4.53
C GLU A 171 -16.54 19.90 -3.47
N ALA A 172 -17.12 21.04 -3.85
CA ALA A 172 -17.35 22.17 -2.96
C ALA A 172 -18.72 22.16 -2.24
N SER A 173 -19.56 21.14 -2.50
CA SER A 173 -20.87 21.02 -1.86
C SER A 173 -20.76 20.55 -0.41
N TYR A 174 -21.62 21.04 0.48
CA TYR A 174 -21.60 20.61 1.88
C TYR A 174 -22.01 19.14 2.05
N PHE A 175 -22.64 18.52 1.06
CA PHE A 175 -22.86 17.07 1.06
C PHE A 175 -21.56 16.27 1.01
N MET A 176 -20.44 16.87 0.59
CA MET A 176 -19.12 16.25 0.68
C MET A 176 -18.65 16.03 2.10
N ILE A 177 -19.11 16.82 3.08
CA ILE A 177 -18.74 16.64 4.48
C ILE A 177 -19.19 15.26 5.00
N PRO A 178 -20.49 14.90 4.98
CA PRO A 178 -20.92 13.57 5.37
C PRO A 178 -20.39 12.47 4.44
N ALA A 179 -20.22 12.72 3.14
CA ALA A 179 -19.62 11.73 2.22
C ALA A 179 -18.15 11.40 2.59
N THR A 180 -17.37 12.42 2.95
CA THR A 180 -15.98 12.27 3.40
C THR A 180 -15.92 11.53 4.73
N ILE A 181 -16.78 11.89 5.70
CA ILE A 181 -16.88 11.19 6.99
C ILE A 181 -17.28 9.73 6.78
N ALA A 182 -18.27 9.45 5.94
CA ALA A 182 -18.70 8.08 5.64
C ALA A 182 -17.58 7.27 4.97
N THR A 183 -16.85 7.88 4.04
CA THR A 183 -15.69 7.25 3.39
C THR A 183 -14.59 6.97 4.40
N PHE A 184 -14.29 7.90 5.31
CA PHE A 184 -13.33 7.71 6.40
C PHE A 184 -13.75 6.60 7.36
N CYS A 185 -15.01 6.55 7.76
CA CYS A 185 -15.55 5.47 8.59
C CYS A 185 -15.47 4.13 7.87
N LYS A 186 -15.70 4.10 6.56
CA LYS A 186 -15.59 2.88 5.75
C LYS A 186 -14.14 2.40 5.67
N THR A 187 -13.18 3.28 5.39
CA THR A 187 -11.74 2.94 5.37
C THR A 187 -11.25 2.48 6.74
N GLY A 188 -11.70 3.13 7.83
CA GLY A 188 -11.39 2.74 9.20
C GLY A 188 -12.04 1.43 9.64
N ALA A 189 -13.30 1.17 9.28
CA ALA A 189 -13.97 -0.11 9.53
C ALA A 189 -13.34 -1.24 8.73
N TRP A 190 -12.86 -0.95 7.52
CA TRP A 190 -12.14 -1.89 6.67
C TRP A 190 -10.74 -2.21 7.23
N HIS A 191 -9.99 -1.21 7.73
CA HIS A 191 -8.78 -1.41 8.53
C HIS A 191 -9.05 -2.30 9.74
N LYS A 192 -10.08 -1.97 10.54
CA LYS A 192 -10.49 -2.80 11.68
C LYS A 192 -10.91 -4.19 11.24
N ARG A 193 -11.37 -4.42 10.01
CA ARG A 193 -11.72 -5.77 9.54
C ARG A 193 -10.51 -6.57 9.10
N LEU A 194 -9.51 -5.92 8.50
CA LEU A 194 -8.19 -6.53 8.21
C LEU A 194 -7.39 -6.82 9.49
N TYR A 195 -7.45 -5.91 10.48
CA TYR A 195 -6.80 -6.08 11.78
C TYR A 195 -7.62 -6.92 12.77
N ASN A 196 -8.96 -6.89 12.77
CA ASN A 196 -9.76 -7.76 13.65
C ASN A 196 -9.99 -9.16 13.08
N THR A 197 -9.66 -9.44 11.81
CA THR A 197 -9.33 -10.82 11.42
C THR A 197 -8.05 -11.31 12.11
N HIS A 198 -7.25 -10.41 12.70
CA HIS A 198 -6.14 -10.70 13.62
C HIS A 198 -6.52 -10.47 15.10
N CYS A 199 -7.78 -10.69 15.48
CA CYS A 199 -8.11 -11.02 16.89
C CYS A 199 -7.64 -12.46 17.26
N MET A 200 -6.81 -13.06 16.41
CA MET A 200 -6.01 -14.25 16.64
C MET A 200 -4.56 -13.78 16.73
N MET A 201 -3.82 -14.26 17.73
CA MET A 201 -2.36 -14.07 17.82
C MET A 201 -1.72 -14.43 16.47
N PRO A 202 -0.98 -13.53 15.78
CA PRO A 202 -0.39 -13.84 14.49
C PRO A 202 0.51 -15.08 14.56
N ASN A 203 0.26 -16.04 13.66
CA ASN A 203 1.00 -17.27 13.55
C ASN A 203 2.25 -17.05 12.67
N LEU A 204 3.41 -16.93 13.30
CA LEU A 204 4.68 -16.83 12.62
C LEU A 204 5.23 -18.23 12.34
N ALA A 205 5.23 -18.63 11.06
CA ALA A 205 5.88 -19.86 10.63
C ALA A 205 7.39 -19.69 10.60
N THR A 206 8.14 -20.65 11.13
CA THR A 206 9.60 -20.61 11.12
C THR A 206 10.23 -22.00 11.23
N TRP A 207 11.52 -22.09 10.92
CA TRP A 207 12.36 -23.22 11.25
C TRP A 207 13.54 -22.73 12.10
N ILE A 208 13.50 -22.98 13.42
CA ILE A 208 14.59 -22.62 14.33
C ILE A 208 15.30 -23.91 14.75
N ARG A 209 16.61 -23.98 14.49
CA ARG A 209 17.45 -25.10 14.95
C ARG A 209 17.57 -25.06 16.48
N GLU A 210 17.70 -26.23 17.11
CA GLU A 210 17.81 -26.34 18.57
C GLU A 210 18.91 -25.45 19.16
N LYS A 211 20.08 -25.44 18.51
CA LYS A 211 21.24 -24.61 18.92
C LYS A 211 21.00 -23.10 18.84
N ASP A 212 20.01 -22.67 18.05
CA ASP A 212 19.68 -21.27 17.83
C ASP A 212 18.53 -20.78 18.72
N GLU A 213 17.75 -21.67 19.33
CA GLU A 213 16.57 -21.28 20.15
C GLU A 213 16.92 -20.29 21.27
N LYS A 214 18.09 -20.45 21.88
CA LYS A 214 18.60 -19.55 22.94
C LYS A 214 18.72 -18.09 22.50
N TRP A 215 18.91 -17.83 21.21
CA TRP A 215 19.04 -16.47 20.67
C TRP A 215 17.67 -15.85 20.33
N PHE A 216 16.71 -16.67 19.94
CA PHE A 216 15.37 -16.21 19.55
C PHE A 216 14.40 -16.11 20.74
N HIS A 217 14.57 -16.97 21.76
CA HIS A 217 13.67 -17.00 22.91
C HIS A 217 13.53 -15.66 23.65
N PRO A 218 14.62 -14.91 23.96
CA PRO A 218 14.49 -13.62 24.64
C PRO A 218 13.68 -12.60 23.83
N PHE A 219 13.82 -12.61 22.49
CA PHE A 219 13.09 -11.72 21.61
C PHE A 219 11.60 -12.06 21.52
N PHE A 220 11.24 -13.34 21.39
CA PHE A 220 9.84 -13.75 21.34
C PHE A 220 9.16 -13.62 22.70
N ALA A 221 9.89 -13.76 23.81
CA ALA A 221 9.34 -13.56 25.15
C ALA A 221 8.85 -12.11 25.39
N THR A 222 9.40 -11.12 24.68
CA THR A 222 8.91 -9.73 24.74
C THR A 222 7.70 -9.46 23.83
N HIS A 223 7.30 -10.44 23.01
CA HIS A 223 6.19 -10.36 22.04
C HIS A 223 5.23 -11.55 22.23
N PRO A 224 4.58 -11.67 23.41
CA PRO A 224 3.68 -12.78 23.72
C PRO A 224 2.41 -12.81 22.85
N ASP A 225 2.16 -11.74 22.10
CA ASP A 225 1.10 -11.62 21.12
C ASP A 225 1.39 -12.39 19.83
N ILE A 226 2.63 -12.81 19.58
CA ILE A 226 3.01 -13.61 18.41
C ILE A 226 3.04 -15.10 18.77
N HIS A 227 2.27 -15.91 18.04
CA HIS A 227 2.35 -17.36 18.16
C HIS A 227 3.42 -17.90 17.19
N VAL A 228 4.53 -18.42 17.72
CA VAL A 228 5.64 -18.94 16.90
C VAL A 228 5.45 -20.42 16.61
N CYS A 229 5.19 -20.77 15.36
CA CYS A 229 5.05 -22.14 14.89
C CYS A 229 6.38 -22.62 14.30
N ASN A 230 7.17 -23.35 15.10
CA ASN A 230 8.45 -23.92 14.65
C ASN A 230 8.24 -25.28 13.98
N ALA A 231 8.41 -25.33 12.65
CA ALA A 231 8.23 -26.53 11.83
C ALA A 231 9.16 -27.69 12.17
N ARG A 232 10.26 -27.42 12.89
CA ARG A 232 11.11 -28.47 13.45
C ARG A 232 10.41 -29.26 14.57
N LYS A 233 9.49 -28.63 15.31
CA LYS A 233 8.85 -29.20 16.52
C LYS A 233 7.46 -29.81 16.25
N GLY A 234 6.86 -29.50 15.11
CA GLY A 234 5.52 -29.97 14.76
C GLY A 234 5.11 -29.46 13.40
N ASP A 235 3.96 -29.95 12.93
CA ASP A 235 3.42 -29.51 11.64
C ASP A 235 2.97 -28.04 11.71
N VAL A 236 3.21 -27.31 10.63
CA VAL A 236 2.83 -25.90 10.51
C VAL A 236 1.84 -25.80 9.37
N SER A 237 0.58 -25.57 9.72
CA SER A 237 -0.47 -25.35 8.73
C SER A 237 -0.17 -24.06 7.94
N THR A 238 0.21 -24.22 6.68
CA THR A 238 0.53 -23.10 5.79
C THR A 238 -0.70 -22.24 5.46
N ASP A 239 -1.91 -22.72 5.76
CA ASP A 239 -3.16 -21.97 5.53
C ASP A 239 -3.49 -21.02 6.67
N GLN A 240 -2.77 -21.13 7.81
CA GLN A 240 -3.01 -20.36 9.02
C GLN A 240 -1.83 -19.45 9.39
N MET A 241 -0.80 -19.36 8.56
CA MET A 241 0.36 -18.50 8.82
C MET A 241 0.11 -17.05 8.39
N ASP A 242 0.52 -16.11 9.24
CA ASP A 242 0.41 -14.67 9.00
C ASP A 242 1.75 -14.05 8.56
N GLY A 243 2.84 -14.82 8.66
CA GLY A 243 4.17 -14.43 8.21
C GLY A 243 5.16 -15.58 8.26
N LEU A 244 6.29 -15.41 7.57
CA LEU A 244 7.37 -16.40 7.49
C LEU A 244 8.69 -15.79 7.96
N LEU A 245 9.32 -16.43 8.96
CA LEU A 245 10.68 -16.13 9.39
C LEU A 245 11.64 -17.22 8.93
N LEU A 246 12.50 -16.89 7.97
CA LEU A 246 13.61 -17.73 7.52
C LEU A 246 14.87 -17.38 8.34
N THR A 247 15.33 -18.31 9.16
CA THR A 247 16.42 -18.07 10.11
C THR A 247 17.80 -18.32 9.50
N GLY A 248 18.86 -17.97 10.23
CA GLY A 248 20.22 -18.38 9.89
C GLY A 248 20.39 -19.91 9.87
N GLY A 249 21.47 -20.41 9.27
CA GLY A 249 21.61 -21.84 9.05
C GLY A 249 22.95 -22.24 8.46
N SER A 250 23.08 -23.55 8.26
CA SER A 250 24.07 -24.17 7.36
C SER A 250 23.72 -23.87 5.90
N ASP A 251 24.55 -24.28 4.97
CA ASP A 251 24.32 -24.04 3.55
C ASP A 251 23.01 -24.69 3.04
N ILE A 252 22.57 -24.29 1.85
CA ILE A 252 21.41 -24.86 1.15
C ILE A 252 21.83 -26.19 0.52
N ALA A 253 21.02 -27.23 0.69
CA ALA A 253 21.29 -28.54 0.12
C ALA A 253 21.41 -28.50 -1.41
N PRO A 254 22.37 -29.24 -2.01
CA PRO A 254 22.71 -29.19 -3.43
C PRO A 254 21.51 -29.28 -4.38
N GLU A 255 20.53 -30.12 -4.08
CA GLU A 255 19.35 -30.37 -4.90
C GLU A 255 18.38 -29.18 -4.99
N PHE A 256 18.50 -28.19 -4.10
CA PHE A 256 17.70 -26.95 -4.14
C PHE A 256 18.45 -25.79 -4.81
N LEU A 257 19.76 -25.93 -5.03
CA LEU A 257 20.55 -24.93 -5.72
C LEU A 257 20.27 -24.96 -7.22
N ARG A 258 19.99 -23.78 -7.79
CA ARG A 258 19.70 -23.59 -9.22
C ARG A 258 20.96 -23.31 -10.05
N GLN A 259 22.07 -23.93 -9.70
CA GLN A 259 23.37 -23.74 -10.35
C GLN A 259 24.14 -25.06 -10.40
N GLU A 260 25.07 -25.16 -11.35
CA GLU A 260 26.02 -26.27 -11.38
C GLU A 260 27.01 -26.16 -10.21
N ILE A 261 27.28 -27.29 -9.55
CA ILE A 261 28.18 -27.38 -8.41
C ILE A 261 29.42 -28.14 -8.87
N ALA A 262 30.44 -27.38 -9.30
CA ALA A 262 31.70 -27.95 -9.79
C ALA A 262 32.48 -28.71 -8.70
N ASP A 263 32.37 -28.24 -7.46
CA ASP A 263 33.01 -28.86 -6.29
C ASP A 263 32.00 -28.96 -5.13
N PRO A 264 31.41 -30.15 -4.91
CA PRO A 264 30.47 -30.38 -3.80
C PRO A 264 31.08 -30.20 -2.41
N THR A 265 32.41 -30.18 -2.27
CA THR A 265 33.08 -30.00 -0.97
C THR A 265 32.96 -28.59 -0.41
N LEU A 266 32.52 -27.62 -1.24
CA LEU A 266 32.30 -26.24 -0.83
C LEU A 266 31.07 -26.07 0.06
N ILE A 267 30.08 -26.96 -0.08
CA ILE A 267 28.82 -26.94 0.66
C ILE A 267 29.02 -27.62 2.02
N ASP A 268 28.51 -27.01 3.09
CA ASP A 268 28.60 -27.57 4.43
C ASP A 268 27.94 -28.96 4.52
N LYS A 269 28.58 -29.86 5.26
CA LYS A 269 28.11 -31.25 5.44
C LYS A 269 26.87 -31.32 6.32
N ASP A 270 26.55 -30.26 7.04
CA ASP A 270 25.33 -30.13 7.87
C ASP A 270 24.18 -29.39 7.13
N ALA A 271 24.23 -29.31 5.80
CA ALA A 271 23.06 -28.94 5.01
C ALA A 271 21.86 -29.86 5.35
N ASP A 272 20.67 -29.28 5.42
CA ASP A 272 19.46 -29.96 5.90
C ASP A 272 18.39 -29.95 4.79
N PRO A 273 18.33 -30.99 3.93
CA PRO A 273 17.36 -31.08 2.84
C PRO A 273 15.91 -31.07 3.30
N VAL A 274 15.62 -31.48 4.55
CA VAL A 274 14.26 -31.49 5.10
C VAL A 274 13.83 -30.06 5.39
N ARG A 275 14.71 -29.28 6.04
CA ARG A 275 14.51 -27.85 6.23
C ARG A 275 14.35 -27.13 4.90
N ASP A 276 15.23 -27.40 3.93
CA ASP A 276 15.19 -26.72 2.63
C ASP A 276 13.90 -26.99 1.87
N ARG A 277 13.43 -28.24 1.86
CA ARG A 277 12.14 -28.59 1.26
C ARG A 277 11.01 -27.75 1.86
N TRP A 278 10.93 -27.72 3.19
CA TRP A 278 9.90 -26.98 3.89
C TRP A 278 10.00 -25.47 3.63
N GLU A 279 11.20 -24.88 3.69
CA GLU A 279 11.39 -23.45 3.46
C GLU A 279 11.02 -23.06 2.01
N PHE A 280 11.44 -23.82 0.98
CA PHE A 280 11.10 -23.52 -0.41
C PHE A 280 9.60 -23.66 -0.72
N GLU A 281 8.95 -24.69 -0.19
CA GLU A 281 7.51 -24.87 -0.32
C GLU A 281 6.75 -23.74 0.39
N THR A 282 7.19 -23.37 1.58
CA THR A 282 6.55 -22.31 2.39
C THR A 282 6.75 -20.94 1.75
N ILE A 283 7.94 -20.63 1.23
CA ILE A 283 8.21 -19.39 0.47
C ILE A 283 7.27 -19.27 -0.71
N SER A 284 7.11 -20.33 -1.51
CA SER A 284 6.24 -20.33 -2.68
C SER A 284 4.79 -19.99 -2.31
N LYS A 285 4.29 -20.58 -1.21
CA LYS A 285 2.96 -20.29 -0.66
C LYS A 285 2.85 -18.88 -0.09
N SER A 286 3.83 -18.44 0.70
CA SER A 286 3.86 -17.10 1.28
C SER A 286 3.84 -16.02 0.20
N LEU A 287 4.60 -16.19 -0.89
CA LEU A 287 4.58 -15.27 -2.04
C LEU A 287 3.23 -15.27 -2.75
N ALA A 288 2.63 -16.44 -2.99
CA ALA A 288 1.31 -16.56 -3.62
C ALA A 288 0.21 -15.87 -2.79
N CYS A 289 0.31 -15.92 -1.47
CA CYS A 289 -0.62 -15.30 -0.54
C CYS A 289 -0.27 -13.85 -0.17
N GLY A 290 0.86 -13.31 -0.63
CA GLY A 290 1.32 -11.96 -0.29
C GLY A 290 1.69 -11.79 1.19
N LEU A 291 2.13 -12.86 1.86
CA LEU A 291 2.52 -12.82 3.27
C LEU A 291 3.90 -12.16 3.46
N PRO A 292 4.12 -11.45 4.57
CA PRO A 292 5.44 -10.90 4.90
C PRO A 292 6.46 -12.01 5.15
N ILE A 293 7.66 -11.87 4.55
CA ILE A 293 8.80 -12.80 4.73
C ILE A 293 9.99 -12.01 5.27
N LEU A 294 10.58 -12.47 6.38
CA LEU A 294 11.84 -11.97 6.91
C LEU A 294 12.93 -13.05 6.77
N GLY A 295 13.98 -12.76 6.02
CA GLY A 295 15.14 -13.64 5.85
C GLY A 295 16.37 -13.13 6.60
N ILE A 296 16.93 -13.94 7.49
CA ILE A 296 18.12 -13.62 8.29
C ILE A 296 19.30 -14.48 7.84
N CYS A 297 20.41 -13.85 7.42
CA CYS A 297 21.65 -14.55 7.03
C CYS A 297 21.39 -15.61 5.94
N ARG A 298 21.39 -16.90 6.28
CA ARG A 298 21.00 -17.98 5.37
C ARG A 298 19.57 -17.81 4.83
N GLY A 299 18.63 -17.31 5.63
CA GLY A 299 17.24 -17.13 5.21
C GLY A 299 17.06 -16.21 4.00
N ILE A 300 17.87 -15.15 3.87
CA ILE A 300 17.83 -14.29 2.67
C ILE A 300 18.44 -14.98 1.44
N GLN A 301 19.42 -15.87 1.65
CA GLN A 301 20.00 -16.69 0.57
C GLN A 301 18.98 -17.70 0.04
N VAL A 302 18.25 -18.37 0.93
CA VAL A 302 17.16 -19.30 0.58
C VAL A 302 16.08 -18.59 -0.23
N LEU A 303 15.65 -17.41 0.22
CA LEU A 303 14.67 -16.59 -0.51
C LEU A 303 15.17 -16.21 -1.91
N ASN A 304 16.44 -15.81 -2.04
CA ASN A 304 17.06 -15.51 -3.33
C ASN A 304 17.02 -16.73 -4.28
N VAL A 305 17.41 -17.92 -3.81
CA VAL A 305 17.42 -19.14 -4.64
C VAL A 305 15.99 -19.59 -4.99
N ALA A 306 15.03 -19.47 -4.07
CA ALA A 306 13.63 -19.77 -4.33
C ALA A 306 13.05 -18.88 -5.45
N LEU A 307 13.47 -17.61 -5.52
CA LEU A 307 13.10 -16.65 -6.56
C LEU A 307 13.90 -16.78 -7.87
N GLY A 308 14.77 -17.80 -7.99
CA GLY A 308 15.52 -18.07 -9.21
C GLY A 308 16.96 -17.53 -9.22
N GLY A 309 17.44 -16.96 -8.13
CA GLY A 309 18.82 -16.53 -7.98
C GLY A 309 19.80 -17.69 -7.74
N THR A 310 21.10 -17.37 -7.80
CA THR A 310 22.22 -18.27 -7.49
C THR A 310 23.03 -17.73 -6.31
N LEU A 311 23.97 -18.53 -5.80
CA LEU A 311 24.85 -18.18 -4.69
C LEU A 311 26.33 -18.33 -5.05
N LYS A 312 27.15 -17.50 -4.40
CA LYS A 312 28.58 -17.74 -4.30
C LYS A 312 28.80 -18.70 -3.14
N LEU A 313 29.09 -19.98 -3.45
CA LEU A 313 29.09 -21.08 -2.48
C LEU A 313 30.22 -20.99 -1.44
N ASP A 314 31.33 -20.33 -1.78
CA ASP A 314 32.43 -20.13 -0.85
C ASP A 314 33.12 -18.78 -1.10
N ILE A 315 33.72 -18.25 -0.02
CA ILE A 315 34.65 -17.13 -0.07
C ILE A 315 36.00 -17.68 0.37
N PRO A 316 37.02 -17.69 -0.52
CA PRO A 316 38.33 -18.23 -0.18
C PRO A 316 38.90 -17.61 1.10
N GLY A 317 39.32 -18.45 2.04
CA GLY A 317 39.89 -18.03 3.32
C GLY A 317 38.88 -17.79 4.44
N HIS A 318 37.55 -17.84 4.17
CA HIS A 318 36.53 -17.56 5.19
C HIS A 318 36.35 -18.67 6.23
N LYS A 319 36.77 -19.91 5.94
CA LYS A 319 36.75 -21.06 6.87
C LYS A 319 38.07 -21.25 7.63
N HIS A 320 38.85 -20.19 7.90
CA HIS A 320 40.10 -20.32 8.67
C HIS A 320 39.77 -20.60 10.15
N PRO A 321 40.27 -21.70 10.76
CA PRO A 321 40.04 -22.02 12.17
C PRO A 321 40.41 -20.85 13.11
N ASP A 322 41.45 -20.11 12.75
CA ASP A 322 41.99 -18.98 13.51
C ASP A 322 41.13 -17.71 13.44
N GLN A 323 40.12 -17.65 12.55
CA GLN A 323 39.23 -16.50 12.36
C GLN A 323 37.85 -16.66 12.99
N LYS A 324 37.50 -17.85 13.51
CA LYS A 324 36.16 -18.12 14.08
C LYS A 324 35.76 -17.15 15.20
N ASP A 325 36.73 -16.73 16.01
CA ASP A 325 36.50 -15.86 17.18
C ASP A 325 37.43 -14.63 17.22
N HIS A 326 38.33 -14.45 16.25
CA HIS A 326 39.33 -13.36 16.27
C HIS A 326 38.86 -12.06 15.59
N ASP A 327 37.90 -12.13 14.65
CA ASP A 327 37.30 -10.96 14.01
C ASP A 327 35.88 -10.70 14.53
N ILE A 328 35.66 -10.93 15.83
CA ILE A 328 34.54 -10.26 16.50
C ILE A 328 34.92 -8.79 16.55
N GLN A 329 34.57 -8.05 15.49
CA GLN A 329 34.55 -6.60 15.61
C GLN A 329 33.61 -6.30 16.79
N PRO A 330 34.09 -5.65 17.87
CA PRO A 330 33.19 -5.19 18.90
C PRO A 330 32.12 -4.38 18.18
N LEU A 331 30.86 -4.76 18.37
CA LEU A 331 29.73 -4.08 17.76
C LEU A 331 29.79 -2.63 18.27
N ARG A 332 30.37 -1.73 17.47
CA ARG A 332 30.47 -0.32 17.80
C ARG A 332 29.09 0.26 17.60
N TYR A 333 28.27 0.17 18.62
CA TYR A 333 27.03 0.92 18.66
C TYR A 333 27.39 2.33 19.12
N ASP A 334 27.05 3.30 18.30
CA ASP A 334 27.07 4.70 18.65
C ASP A 334 25.64 5.20 18.44
N THR A 335 24.99 5.60 19.52
CA THR A 335 23.63 6.16 19.48
C THR A 335 23.57 7.53 18.80
N THR A 336 24.73 8.08 18.42
CA THR A 336 24.91 9.38 17.76
C THR A 336 25.59 9.28 16.39
N ALA A 337 25.88 8.07 15.89
CA ALA A 337 26.56 7.91 14.60
C ALA A 337 25.67 8.33 13.41
N ASN A 338 25.98 9.49 12.85
CA ASN A 338 25.50 9.90 11.53
C ASN A 338 26.43 9.35 10.46
N HIS A 339 26.29 8.07 10.10
CA HIS A 339 26.98 7.51 8.94
C HIS A 339 26.08 7.59 7.70
N ARG A 340 26.52 8.36 6.69
CA ARG A 340 25.84 8.50 5.41
C ARG A 340 26.56 7.61 4.41
N PHE A 341 25.92 6.52 3.98
CA PHE A 341 26.44 5.73 2.87
C PHE A 341 26.50 6.63 1.62
N GLU A 342 27.66 6.74 0.98
CA GLU A 342 27.71 7.24 -0.38
C GLU A 342 26.81 6.34 -1.22
N LYS A 343 25.96 6.95 -2.05
CA LYS A 343 24.91 6.28 -2.81
C LYS A 343 25.46 4.98 -3.41
N VAL A 344 24.89 3.86 -2.99
CA VAL A 344 25.01 2.61 -3.75
C VAL A 344 24.24 2.87 -5.04
N ASN A 345 24.96 2.90 -6.16
CA ASN A 345 24.44 3.25 -7.49
C ASN A 345 23.26 2.39 -7.91
#